data_AF-A0A6G0ACL6-F1
#
_entry.id   AF-A0A6G0ACL6-F1
#
_cell.length_a   1.000
_cell.length_b   1.000
_cell.length_c   1.000
_cell.angle_alpha   90.00
_cell.angle_beta   90.00
_cell.angle_gamma   90.00
#
_symmetry.space_group_name_H-M   'P 1'
#
loop_
_entity.id
_entity.type
_entity.pdbx_description
1 polymer ?
#
loop_
_entity_poly.entity_id
_entity_poly.type
_entity_poly.pdbx_seq_one_letter_code
_entity_poly.pdbx_strand_id
1 'polypeptide(L)'
;MKISLLGLLFGIVSFYNIQSIRAAEFIVSNSTELQNAINNVQGGDTISLLSGNYDNLTISGKNNISFVVIRSNTGATAIFSSINISNCSYWKLSGVYIKPRYTSGADGKNALRLDGNYLTAENCNINYSDDISGWTDSDWVSQAGNGITMDGTNITVKNNLVSVVDHGISNGAQYTLVSGNIISNFRGDGIRGLGDDANYEYNLIKNSYDVDDNHDDGFQSWSVGPGGVGTGVVKNII
;
A
#
# COMPACT_ATOMS: atom_id res chain seq x y z
N MET A 1 67.98 40.27 -11.11
CA MET A 1 66.54 40.58 -11.26
C MET A 1 65.90 39.31 -11.84
N LYS A 2 65.16 38.55 -11.02
CA LYS A 2 64.58 37.24 -11.37
C LYS A 2 63.24 37.48 -12.09
N ILE A 3 63.06 36.91 -13.28
CA ILE A 3 61.76 36.87 -13.96
C ILE A 3 61.19 35.46 -13.74
N SER A 4 60.02 35.38 -13.12
CA SER A 4 59.32 34.14 -12.79
C SER A 4 58.58 33.57 -14.00
N LEU A 5 58.73 32.27 -14.23
CA LEU A 5 57.94 31.48 -15.16
C LEU A 5 56.53 31.27 -14.58
N LEU A 6 55.50 31.76 -15.28
CA LEU A 6 54.09 31.47 -14.99
C LEU A 6 53.68 30.24 -15.80
N GLY A 7 53.56 29.07 -15.15
CA GLY A 7 53.09 27.85 -15.79
C GLY A 7 51.56 27.79 -15.78
N LEU A 8 50.95 27.71 -16.98
CA LEU A 8 49.53 27.48 -17.18
C LEU A 8 49.12 26.09 -16.66
N LEU A 9 48.11 26.04 -15.80
CA LEU A 9 47.40 24.82 -15.43
C LEU A 9 46.19 24.67 -16.38
N PHE A 10 46.25 23.73 -17.33
CA PHE A 10 45.08 23.35 -18.14
C PHE A 10 44.16 22.47 -17.29
N GLY A 11 43.04 23.03 -16.83
CA GLY A 11 41.96 22.27 -16.21
C GLY A 11 41.18 21.49 -17.26
N ILE A 12 41.18 20.16 -17.16
CA ILE A 12 40.25 19.30 -17.88
C ILE A 12 38.89 19.45 -17.20
N VAL A 13 38.00 20.22 -17.82
CA VAL A 13 36.58 20.25 -17.45
C VAL A 13 35.93 19.03 -18.10
N SER A 14 35.77 17.95 -17.35
CA SER A 14 34.87 16.87 -17.73
C SER A 14 33.44 17.38 -17.65
N PHE A 15 32.85 17.68 -18.81
CA PHE A 15 31.42 17.86 -18.92
C PHE A 15 30.75 16.50 -18.70
N TYR A 16 30.33 16.24 -17.46
CA TYR A 16 29.34 15.21 -17.22
C TYR A 16 28.06 15.64 -17.95
N ASN A 17 27.68 14.87 -18.98
CA ASN A 17 26.35 14.97 -19.57
C ASN A 17 25.35 14.61 -18.48
N ILE A 18 24.87 15.60 -17.75
CA ILE A 18 23.68 15.47 -16.92
C ILE A 18 22.52 15.43 -17.91
N GLN A 19 22.26 14.26 -18.48
CA GLN A 19 20.93 14.01 -19.02
C GLN A 19 19.98 14.09 -17.83
N SER A 20 19.13 15.12 -17.84
CA SER A 20 17.93 15.13 -17.01
C SER A 20 17.18 13.84 -17.32
N ILE A 21 17.24 12.89 -16.39
CA ILE A 21 16.45 11.67 -16.46
C ILE A 21 15.00 12.15 -16.33
N ARG A 22 14.29 12.20 -17.47
CA ARG A 22 12.86 12.47 -17.44
C ARG A 22 12.16 11.25 -16.86
N ALA A 23 11.17 11.49 -16.01
CA ALA A 23 10.19 10.48 -15.63
C ALA A 23 9.65 9.78 -16.89
N ALA A 24 9.77 8.46 -16.95
CA ALA A 24 9.23 7.64 -18.02
C ALA A 24 7.85 7.08 -17.65
N GLU A 25 7.04 6.79 -18.67
CA GLU A 25 5.78 6.06 -18.51
C GLU A 25 5.86 4.71 -19.24
N PHE A 26 5.64 3.63 -18.50
CA PHE A 26 5.59 2.26 -18.99
C PHE A 26 4.13 1.83 -19.07
N ILE A 27 3.59 1.66 -20.28
CA ILE A 27 2.24 1.14 -20.46
C ILE A 27 2.33 -0.39 -20.54
N VAL A 28 1.59 -1.08 -19.69
CA VAL A 28 1.63 -2.56 -19.60
C VAL A 28 0.21 -3.13 -19.64
N SER A 29 0.05 -4.30 -20.22
CA SER A 29 -1.24 -4.95 -20.51
C SER A 29 -1.47 -6.26 -19.76
N ASN A 30 -0.44 -6.78 -19.10
CA ASN A 30 -0.47 -8.07 -18.40
C ASN A 30 0.59 -8.13 -17.28
N SER A 31 0.50 -9.17 -16.45
CA SER A 31 1.40 -9.40 -15.31
C SER A 31 2.87 -9.55 -15.70
N THR A 32 3.17 -10.15 -16.86
CA THR A 32 4.56 -10.30 -17.34
C THR A 32 5.18 -8.95 -17.69
N GLU A 33 4.46 -8.12 -18.43
CA GLU A 33 4.91 -6.76 -18.76
C GLU A 33 5.05 -5.88 -17.51
N LEU A 34 4.11 -5.98 -16.56
CA LEU A 34 4.20 -5.29 -15.27
C LEU A 34 5.47 -5.69 -14.50
N GLN A 35 5.75 -6.99 -14.40
CA GLN A 35 6.95 -7.47 -13.70
C GLN A 35 8.24 -7.00 -14.40
N ASN A 36 8.24 -6.98 -15.73
CA ASN A 36 9.36 -6.44 -16.50
C ASN A 36 9.53 -4.93 -16.26
N ALA A 37 8.45 -4.15 -16.24
CA ALA A 37 8.51 -2.72 -15.94
C ALA A 37 9.06 -2.47 -14.53
N ILE A 38 8.58 -3.17 -13.50
CA ILE A 38 9.07 -3.09 -12.11
C ILE A 38 10.57 -3.39 -11.99
N ASN A 39 11.13 -4.19 -12.90
CA ASN A 39 12.55 -4.50 -12.92
C ASN A 39 13.42 -3.41 -13.58
N ASN A 40 12.82 -2.52 -14.37
CA ASN A 40 13.55 -1.53 -15.16
C ASN A 40 13.22 -0.08 -14.79
N VAL A 41 12.17 0.17 -14.01
CA VAL A 41 11.81 1.50 -13.51
C VAL A 41 12.84 2.04 -12.52
N GLN A 42 12.90 3.36 -12.45
CA GLN A 42 13.61 4.11 -11.43
C GLN A 42 12.70 5.16 -10.78
N GLY A 43 13.15 5.74 -9.67
CA GLY A 43 12.39 6.79 -8.98
C GLY A 43 11.98 7.93 -9.93
N GLY A 44 10.69 8.28 -9.90
CA GLY A 44 10.05 9.26 -10.79
C GLY A 44 9.22 8.63 -11.90
N ASP A 45 9.44 7.35 -12.24
CA ASP A 45 8.71 6.67 -13.31
C ASP A 45 7.27 6.31 -12.92
N THR A 46 6.44 6.11 -13.94
CA THR A 46 5.07 5.63 -13.82
C THR A 46 4.87 4.35 -14.63
N ILE A 47 4.21 3.35 -14.04
CA ILE A 47 3.71 2.16 -14.71
C ILE A 47 2.20 2.29 -14.82
N SER A 48 1.70 2.44 -16.05
CA SER A 48 0.28 2.61 -16.39
C SER A 48 -0.31 1.30 -16.89
N LEU A 49 -1.23 0.75 -16.08
CA LEU A 49 -1.85 -0.55 -16.30
C LEU A 49 -3.07 -0.40 -17.22
N LEU A 50 -3.10 -1.12 -18.34
CA LEU A 50 -4.32 -1.28 -19.13
C LEU A 50 -5.34 -2.18 -18.41
N SER A 51 -6.57 -2.23 -18.92
CA SER A 51 -7.60 -3.08 -18.33
C SER A 51 -7.20 -4.55 -18.42
N GLY A 52 -7.32 -5.28 -17.32
CA GLY A 52 -6.95 -6.69 -17.27
C GLY A 52 -6.77 -7.20 -15.84
N ASN A 53 -6.65 -8.52 -15.74
CA ASN A 53 -6.25 -9.17 -14.50
C ASN A 53 -4.71 -9.32 -14.49
N TYR A 54 -4.08 -8.90 -13.40
CA TYR A 54 -2.64 -8.97 -13.16
C TYR A 54 -2.27 -10.00 -12.08
N ASP A 55 -3.25 -10.80 -11.64
CA ASP A 55 -3.10 -11.83 -10.62
C ASP A 55 -2.50 -11.26 -9.31
N ASN A 56 -1.59 -11.99 -8.68
CA ASN A 56 -0.89 -11.54 -7.49
C ASN A 56 0.36 -10.73 -7.86
N LEU A 57 0.51 -9.55 -7.28
CA LEU A 57 1.71 -8.73 -7.40
C LEU A 57 2.57 -8.85 -6.15
N THR A 58 3.87 -9.07 -6.33
CA THR A 58 4.85 -8.99 -5.23
C THR A 58 6.01 -8.08 -5.64
N ILE A 59 6.31 -7.10 -4.81
CA ILE A 59 7.47 -6.21 -4.93
C ILE A 59 8.27 -6.33 -3.64
N SER A 60 9.49 -6.85 -3.73
CA SER A 60 10.32 -7.10 -2.54
C SER A 60 11.71 -6.48 -2.67
N GLY A 61 12.16 -5.79 -1.62
CA GLY A 61 13.52 -5.27 -1.52
C GLY A 61 13.85 -4.14 -2.49
N LYS A 62 12.86 -3.54 -3.14
CA LYS A 62 13.05 -2.48 -4.15
C LYS A 62 12.90 -1.10 -3.50
N ASN A 63 14.02 -0.39 -3.42
CA ASN A 63 14.12 0.91 -2.77
C ASN A 63 14.51 1.96 -3.80
N ASN A 64 13.66 2.97 -3.98
CA ASN A 64 13.90 4.09 -4.89
C ASN A 64 14.31 5.34 -4.11
N ILE A 65 14.81 6.37 -4.80
CA ILE A 65 15.12 7.68 -4.21
C ILE A 65 13.97 8.69 -4.33
N SER A 66 12.94 8.34 -5.10
CA SER A 66 11.69 9.08 -5.30
C SER A 66 10.61 8.10 -5.76
N PHE A 67 9.34 8.51 -5.73
CA PHE A 67 8.23 7.60 -5.98
C PHE A 67 8.27 6.99 -7.38
N VAL A 68 8.15 5.66 -7.43
CA VAL A 68 7.60 4.95 -8.61
C VAL A 68 6.10 4.81 -8.42
N VAL A 69 5.34 5.20 -9.45
CA VAL A 69 3.87 5.13 -9.42
C VAL A 69 3.38 3.94 -10.23
N ILE A 70 2.58 3.07 -9.63
CA ILE A 70 1.79 2.05 -10.33
C ILE A 70 0.34 2.51 -10.29
N ARG A 71 -0.28 2.67 -11.47
CA ARG A 71 -1.66 3.13 -11.56
C ARG A 71 -2.43 2.49 -12.70
N SER A 72 -3.75 2.41 -12.59
CA SER A 72 -4.58 2.19 -13.77
C SER A 72 -4.38 3.33 -14.77
N ASN A 73 -4.23 2.98 -16.05
CA ASN A 73 -4.29 3.94 -17.13
C ASN A 73 -5.66 4.64 -17.14
N THR A 74 -5.75 5.85 -17.70
CA THR A 74 -7.00 6.61 -17.71
C THR A 74 -8.14 5.80 -18.35
N GLY A 75 -9.22 5.58 -17.59
CA GLY A 75 -10.38 4.79 -18.03
C GLY A 75 -10.17 3.27 -18.01
N ALA A 76 -8.99 2.79 -17.62
CA ALA A 76 -8.71 1.36 -17.48
C ALA A 76 -9.14 0.82 -16.12
N THR A 77 -9.41 -0.50 -16.07
CA THR A 77 -9.72 -1.24 -14.85
C THR A 77 -8.69 -2.36 -14.69
N ALA A 78 -7.61 -2.08 -13.96
CA ALA A 78 -6.61 -3.08 -13.60
C ALA A 78 -7.01 -3.78 -12.29
N ILE A 79 -7.03 -5.11 -12.31
CA ILE A 79 -7.49 -5.96 -11.22
C ILE A 79 -6.34 -6.85 -10.76
N PHE A 80 -6.14 -6.93 -9.45
CA PHE A 80 -5.21 -7.84 -8.79
C PHE A 80 -5.96 -8.79 -7.86
N SER A 81 -5.46 -10.00 -7.68
CA SER A 81 -5.96 -10.91 -6.63
C SER A 81 -5.38 -10.56 -5.26
N SER A 82 -4.12 -10.12 -5.22
CA SER A 82 -3.50 -9.54 -4.02
C SER A 82 -2.27 -8.73 -4.40
N ILE A 83 -1.83 -7.84 -3.51
CA ILE A 83 -0.60 -7.06 -3.68
C ILE A 83 0.21 -7.09 -2.40
N ASN A 84 1.48 -7.49 -2.50
CA ASN A 84 2.45 -7.46 -1.41
C ASN A 84 3.66 -6.59 -1.78
N ILE A 85 3.80 -5.44 -1.12
CA ILE A 85 4.98 -4.57 -1.23
C ILE A 85 5.74 -4.69 0.08
N SER A 86 6.89 -5.35 0.06
CA SER A 86 7.64 -5.73 1.28
C SER A 86 9.08 -5.25 1.26
N ASN A 87 9.58 -4.70 2.38
CA ASN A 87 10.95 -4.17 2.49
C ASN A 87 11.30 -3.19 1.35
N CYS A 88 10.35 -2.34 0.99
CA CYS A 88 10.45 -1.43 -0.14
C CYS A 88 10.42 0.03 0.32
N SER A 89 10.84 0.94 -0.57
CA SER A 89 10.60 2.36 -0.34
C SER A 89 10.31 3.15 -1.59
N TYR A 90 9.53 4.21 -1.42
CA TYR A 90 9.09 5.11 -2.47
C TYR A 90 8.30 4.40 -3.58
N TRP A 91 7.24 3.69 -3.17
CA TRP A 91 6.26 3.11 -4.08
C TRP A 91 4.88 3.67 -3.82
N LYS A 92 4.18 3.99 -4.90
CA LYS A 92 2.81 4.48 -4.85
C LYS A 92 1.91 3.64 -5.73
N LEU A 93 0.85 3.10 -5.13
CA LEU A 93 -0.24 2.43 -5.83
C LEU A 93 -1.44 3.38 -5.91
N SER A 94 -2.03 3.53 -7.09
CA SER A 94 -3.16 4.44 -7.29
C SER A 94 -4.22 3.88 -8.24
N GLY A 95 -5.49 3.90 -7.83
CA GLY A 95 -6.61 3.66 -8.75
C GLY A 95 -6.77 2.22 -9.26
N VAL A 96 -6.30 1.21 -8.53
CA VAL A 96 -6.43 -0.20 -8.93
C VAL A 96 -7.54 -0.92 -8.16
N TYR A 97 -7.98 -2.06 -8.67
CA TYR A 97 -8.87 -2.98 -7.98
C TYR A 97 -8.08 -4.14 -7.39
N ILE A 98 -8.40 -4.53 -6.15
CA ILE A 98 -7.84 -5.70 -5.49
C ILE A 98 -9.01 -6.59 -5.07
N LYS A 99 -9.13 -7.73 -5.73
CA LYS A 99 -10.28 -8.65 -5.70
C LYS A 99 -9.79 -10.08 -5.41
N PRO A 100 -9.52 -10.44 -4.14
CA PRO A 100 -8.98 -11.77 -3.83
C PRO A 100 -9.90 -12.95 -4.14
N ARG A 101 -11.22 -12.78 -3.98
CA ARG A 101 -12.27 -13.73 -4.41
C ARG A 101 -12.08 -15.17 -3.88
N TYR A 102 -11.75 -15.30 -2.60
CA TYR A 102 -11.68 -16.60 -1.92
C TYR A 102 -13.07 -17.22 -1.75
N THR A 103 -13.16 -18.54 -1.89
CA THR A 103 -14.34 -19.34 -1.51
C THR A 103 -14.16 -20.06 -0.17
N SER A 104 -12.93 -20.10 0.35
CA SER A 104 -12.55 -20.55 1.69
C SER A 104 -11.08 -20.18 1.97
N GLY A 105 -10.68 -20.16 3.25
CA GLY A 105 -9.27 -19.95 3.64
C GLY A 105 -8.75 -18.52 3.52
N ALA A 106 -9.66 -17.54 3.57
CA ALA A 106 -9.32 -16.12 3.55
C ALA A 106 -8.78 -15.59 4.88
N ASP A 107 -8.99 -16.33 5.98
CA ASP A 107 -8.52 -15.97 7.31
C ASP A 107 -7.01 -15.62 7.32
N GLY A 108 -6.70 -14.46 7.89
CA GLY A 108 -5.36 -13.87 7.95
C GLY A 108 -4.74 -13.46 6.60
N LYS A 109 -5.43 -13.63 5.46
CA LYS A 109 -4.92 -13.18 4.15
C LYS A 109 -5.10 -11.68 4.01
N ASN A 110 -4.10 -11.00 3.46
CA ASN A 110 -4.18 -9.58 3.17
C ASN A 110 -4.47 -9.37 1.68
N ALA A 111 -5.42 -8.51 1.35
CA ALA A 111 -5.61 -8.05 -0.02
C ALA A 111 -4.44 -7.14 -0.44
N LEU A 112 -4.04 -6.20 0.44
CA LEU A 112 -2.90 -5.32 0.27
C LEU A 112 -2.00 -5.33 1.50
N ARG A 113 -0.72 -5.67 1.32
CA ARG A 113 0.33 -5.49 2.34
C ARG A 113 1.30 -4.40 1.89
N LEU A 114 1.51 -3.41 2.76
CA LEU A 114 2.51 -2.36 2.63
C LEU A 114 3.50 -2.50 3.78
N ASP A 115 4.74 -2.83 3.46
CA ASP A 115 5.80 -3.04 4.44
C ASP A 115 7.08 -2.34 3.96
N GLY A 116 7.46 -1.27 4.66
CA GLY A 116 8.62 -0.46 4.30
C GLY A 116 8.52 1.01 4.67
N ASN A 117 9.09 1.88 3.83
CA ASN A 117 9.18 3.32 4.08
C ASN A 117 8.69 4.16 2.89
N TYR A 118 7.96 5.26 3.13
CA TYR A 118 7.42 6.11 2.05
C TYR A 118 6.60 5.29 1.04
N LEU A 119 5.57 4.62 1.54
CA LEU A 119 4.64 3.85 0.72
C LEU A 119 3.29 4.57 0.66
N THR A 120 2.60 4.46 -0.47
CA THR A 120 1.27 5.05 -0.62
C THR A 120 0.33 4.11 -1.33
N ALA A 121 -0.88 3.96 -0.80
CA ALA A 121 -2.02 3.40 -1.53
C ALA A 121 -3.17 4.42 -1.52
N GLU A 122 -3.60 4.83 -2.71
CA GLU A 122 -4.69 5.80 -2.84
C GLU A 122 -5.70 5.44 -3.92
N ASN A 123 -6.95 5.86 -3.72
CA ASN A 123 -8.03 5.70 -4.71
C ASN A 123 -8.23 4.24 -5.16
N CYS A 124 -7.81 3.24 -4.37
CA CYS A 124 -7.97 1.83 -4.70
C CYS A 124 -9.33 1.31 -4.25
N ASN A 125 -9.81 0.26 -4.92
CA ASN A 125 -11.01 -0.47 -4.55
C ASN A 125 -10.64 -1.89 -4.15
N ILE A 126 -10.87 -2.25 -2.90
CA ILE A 126 -10.50 -3.52 -2.30
C ILE A 126 -11.77 -4.21 -1.80
N ASN A 127 -12.05 -5.40 -2.31
CA ASN A 127 -13.15 -6.22 -1.80
C ASN A 127 -12.96 -7.71 -1.99
N TYR A 128 -13.45 -8.56 -1.07
CA TYR A 128 -13.42 -10.02 -1.26
C TYR A 128 -14.59 -10.55 -2.09
N SER A 129 -15.76 -9.91 -2.05
CA SER A 129 -16.90 -10.23 -2.94
C SER A 129 -17.60 -8.97 -3.46
N ASP A 130 -18.14 -9.06 -4.68
CA ASP A 130 -18.98 -8.02 -5.29
C ASP A 130 -20.44 -8.12 -4.82
N ASP A 131 -20.86 -9.30 -4.36
CA ASP A 131 -22.20 -9.54 -3.81
C ASP A 131 -22.10 -10.43 -2.57
N ILE A 132 -22.76 -9.98 -1.51
CA ILE A 132 -22.86 -10.69 -0.22
C ILE A 132 -24.31 -11.10 0.06
N SER A 133 -25.20 -11.00 -0.94
CA SER A 133 -26.57 -11.47 -0.82
C SER A 133 -26.56 -12.98 -0.52
N GLY A 134 -27.22 -13.35 0.58
CA GLY A 134 -27.26 -14.75 1.03
C GLY A 134 -26.01 -15.24 1.77
N TRP A 135 -25.01 -14.38 2.01
CA TRP A 135 -23.90 -14.74 2.90
C TRP A 135 -24.41 -15.09 4.29
N THR A 136 -23.94 -16.21 4.80
CA THR A 136 -24.08 -16.67 6.18
C THR A 136 -22.86 -16.27 7.01
N ASP A 137 -22.93 -16.45 8.33
CA ASP A 137 -21.80 -16.25 9.23
C ASP A 137 -20.58 -17.08 8.80
N SER A 138 -20.81 -18.33 8.35
CA SER A 138 -19.74 -19.20 7.84
C SER A 138 -19.10 -18.66 6.55
N ASP A 139 -19.85 -17.94 5.71
CA ASP A 139 -19.30 -17.34 4.50
C ASP A 139 -18.38 -16.18 4.87
N TRP A 140 -18.78 -15.35 5.83
CA TRP A 140 -17.92 -14.30 6.38
C TRP A 140 -16.62 -14.87 6.95
N VAL A 141 -16.70 -15.89 7.81
CA VAL A 141 -15.52 -16.53 8.44
C VAL A 141 -14.57 -17.13 7.39
N SER A 142 -15.11 -17.75 6.34
CA SER A 142 -14.29 -18.53 5.40
C SER A 142 -13.81 -17.74 4.19
N GLN A 143 -14.56 -16.74 3.74
CA GLN A 143 -14.35 -16.04 2.46
C GLN A 143 -13.81 -14.62 2.61
N ALA A 144 -14.01 -13.96 3.75
CA ALA A 144 -13.48 -12.62 3.99
C ALA A 144 -12.09 -12.68 4.65
N GLY A 145 -11.17 -11.85 4.17
CA GLY A 145 -9.85 -11.67 4.76
C GLY A 145 -9.55 -10.19 4.97
N ASN A 146 -8.33 -9.86 5.39
CA ASN A 146 -7.92 -8.50 5.70
C ASN A 146 -7.84 -7.62 4.45
N GLY A 147 -8.24 -6.36 4.59
CA GLY A 147 -8.12 -5.33 3.56
C GLY A 147 -6.67 -4.88 3.39
N ILE A 148 -6.26 -3.87 4.15
CA ILE A 148 -4.93 -3.25 4.06
C ILE A 148 -4.16 -3.46 5.37
N THR A 149 -2.95 -3.99 5.27
CA THR A 149 -2.01 -4.08 6.40
C THR A 149 -0.78 -3.23 6.12
N MET A 150 -0.38 -2.43 7.10
CA MET A 150 0.75 -1.50 7.03
C MET A 150 1.75 -1.78 8.15
N ASP A 151 3.00 -2.01 7.77
CA ASP A 151 4.15 -2.17 8.66
C ASP A 151 5.30 -1.24 8.19
N GLY A 152 6.05 -0.65 9.13
CA GLY A 152 7.17 0.23 8.80
C GLY A 152 6.93 1.70 9.13
N THR A 153 7.21 2.63 8.20
CA THR A 153 7.17 4.07 8.50
C THR A 153 6.81 4.97 7.30
N ASN A 154 6.25 6.16 7.54
CA ASN A 154 5.86 7.12 6.49
C ASN A 154 4.93 6.49 5.44
N ILE A 155 3.89 5.80 5.89
CA ILE A 155 2.91 5.15 5.01
C ILE A 155 1.63 5.99 4.94
N THR A 156 1.14 6.22 3.73
CA THR A 156 -0.13 6.92 3.48
C THR A 156 -1.14 5.98 2.83
N VAL A 157 -2.31 5.84 3.45
CA VAL A 157 -3.45 5.11 2.90
C VAL A 157 -4.64 6.05 2.86
N LYS A 158 -5.03 6.49 1.66
CA LYS A 158 -6.06 7.52 1.52
C LYS A 158 -7.07 7.30 0.41
N ASN A 159 -8.31 7.73 0.63
CA ASN A 159 -9.38 7.69 -0.37
C ASN A 159 -9.63 6.31 -0.98
N ASN A 160 -9.33 5.24 -0.24
CA ASN A 160 -9.60 3.88 -0.70
C ASN A 160 -11.02 3.45 -0.30
N LEU A 161 -11.63 2.58 -1.10
CA LEU A 161 -12.81 1.83 -0.72
C LEU A 161 -12.37 0.42 -0.31
N VAL A 162 -12.56 0.07 0.95
CA VAL A 162 -12.26 -1.25 1.52
C VAL A 162 -13.58 -1.86 1.98
N SER A 163 -13.98 -2.99 1.41
CA SER A 163 -15.27 -3.58 1.74
C SER A 163 -15.34 -5.09 1.63
N VAL A 164 -16.25 -5.73 2.36
CA VAL A 164 -16.37 -7.19 2.41
C VAL A 164 -15.03 -7.79 2.82
N VAL A 165 -14.63 -7.50 4.05
CA VAL A 165 -13.33 -7.86 4.62
C VAL A 165 -13.50 -8.40 6.04
N ASP A 166 -12.48 -9.08 6.54
CA ASP A 166 -12.36 -9.40 7.96
C ASP A 166 -12.00 -8.13 8.73
N HIS A 167 -10.71 -7.75 8.73
CA HIS A 167 -10.26 -6.45 9.21
C HIS A 167 -10.10 -5.44 8.06
N GLY A 168 -10.53 -4.19 8.26
CA GLY A 168 -10.43 -3.13 7.24
C GLY A 168 -9.00 -2.66 6.98
N ILE A 169 -8.48 -1.81 7.88
CA ILE A 169 -7.10 -1.29 7.80
C ILE A 169 -6.38 -1.58 9.12
N SER A 170 -5.30 -2.35 9.06
CA SER A 170 -4.41 -2.59 10.19
C SER A 170 -3.13 -1.77 10.05
N ASN A 171 -2.86 -0.91 11.02
CA ASN A 171 -1.71 -0.01 11.02
C ASN A 171 -0.76 -0.32 12.18
N GLY A 172 0.32 -1.05 11.90
CA GLY A 172 1.47 -1.21 12.79
C GLY A 172 2.62 -0.24 12.50
N ALA A 173 2.45 0.67 11.52
CA ALA A 173 3.49 1.57 11.04
C ALA A 173 3.48 2.93 11.77
N GLN A 174 4.65 3.58 11.80
CA GLN A 174 4.85 4.89 12.43
C GLN A 174 4.79 6.05 11.42
N TYR A 175 4.40 7.25 11.86
CA TYR A 175 4.33 8.45 11.01
C TYR A 175 3.38 8.24 9.83
N THR A 176 2.15 7.87 10.12
CA THR A 176 1.19 7.43 9.10
C THR A 176 0.03 8.40 8.92
N LEU A 177 -0.53 8.38 7.71
CA LEU A 177 -1.77 9.07 7.40
C LEU A 177 -2.77 8.06 6.83
N VAL A 178 -3.86 7.84 7.55
CA VAL A 178 -5.02 7.04 7.11
C VAL A 178 -6.19 8.01 6.95
N SER A 179 -6.48 8.44 5.72
CA SER A 179 -7.39 9.58 5.50
C SER A 179 -8.42 9.37 4.39
N GLY A 180 -9.68 9.73 4.65
CA GLY A 180 -10.73 9.74 3.61
C GLY A 180 -11.11 8.36 3.07
N ASN A 181 -10.73 7.27 3.74
CA ASN A 181 -11.08 5.92 3.32
C ASN A 181 -12.54 5.59 3.70
N ILE A 182 -13.18 4.76 2.90
CA ILE A 182 -14.48 4.15 3.23
C ILE A 182 -14.22 2.69 3.55
N ILE A 183 -14.51 2.30 4.78
CA ILE A 183 -14.46 0.92 5.25
C ILE A 183 -15.88 0.47 5.52
N SER A 184 -16.36 -0.54 4.80
CA SER A 184 -17.75 -0.98 4.92
C SER A 184 -17.95 -2.47 4.75
N ASN A 185 -18.91 -3.06 5.47
CA ASN A 185 -19.20 -4.49 5.42
C ASN A 185 -17.97 -5.28 5.86
N PHE A 186 -17.70 -5.22 7.15
CA PHE A 186 -16.54 -5.86 7.77
C PHE A 186 -16.99 -6.69 8.98
N ARG A 187 -16.29 -7.78 9.30
CA ARG A 187 -16.65 -8.68 10.42
C ARG A 187 -15.71 -8.63 11.61
N GLY A 188 -14.49 -8.11 11.43
CA GLY A 188 -13.56 -7.82 12.52
C GLY A 188 -13.51 -6.33 12.81
N ASP A 189 -12.34 -5.77 13.08
CA ASP A 189 -12.23 -4.32 13.25
C ASP A 189 -12.20 -3.54 11.93
N GLY A 190 -12.85 -2.37 11.92
CA GLY A 190 -12.77 -1.42 10.81
C GLY A 190 -11.35 -0.87 10.64
N ILE A 191 -10.78 -0.31 11.71
CA ILE A 191 -9.37 0.11 11.76
C ILE A 191 -8.71 -0.43 13.02
N ARG A 192 -7.49 -0.96 12.89
CA ARG A 192 -6.58 -1.27 14.00
C ARG A 192 -5.45 -0.25 14.03
N GLY A 193 -5.50 0.68 14.98
CA GLY A 193 -4.49 1.73 15.13
C GLY A 193 -3.42 1.37 16.15
N LEU A 194 -2.34 0.72 15.72
CA LEU A 194 -1.36 0.08 16.61
C LEU A 194 0.03 0.74 16.58
N GLY A 195 0.33 1.53 15.56
CA GLY A 195 1.58 2.28 15.43
C GLY A 195 1.52 3.69 16.01
N ASP A 196 2.67 4.20 16.46
CA ASP A 196 2.81 5.57 16.99
C ASP A 196 2.73 6.64 15.88
N ASP A 197 2.43 7.88 16.28
CA ASP A 197 2.50 9.07 15.41
C ASP A 197 1.62 8.91 14.15
N ALA A 198 0.38 8.49 14.35
CA ALA A 198 -0.56 8.17 13.28
C ALA A 198 -1.78 9.11 13.31
N ASN A 199 -2.18 9.59 12.13
CA ASN A 199 -3.38 10.41 11.93
C ASN A 199 -4.47 9.61 11.20
N TYR A 200 -5.65 9.51 11.78
CA TYR A 200 -6.83 8.82 11.24
C TYR A 200 -7.99 9.79 11.05
N GLU A 201 -7.97 10.52 9.93
CA GLU A 201 -8.90 11.62 9.70
C GLU A 201 -9.88 11.33 8.56
N TYR A 202 -11.12 11.83 8.66
CA TYR A 202 -12.12 11.79 7.58
C TYR A 202 -12.47 10.40 7.03
N ASN A 203 -12.17 9.32 7.75
CA ASN A 203 -12.57 7.97 7.36
C ASN A 203 -14.05 7.73 7.69
N LEU A 204 -14.74 6.99 6.83
CA LEU A 204 -16.09 6.49 7.08
C LEU A 204 -16.03 4.99 7.35
N ILE A 205 -16.47 4.57 8.53
CA ILE A 205 -16.52 3.18 8.95
C ILE A 205 -17.97 2.82 9.24
N LYS A 206 -18.51 1.80 8.58
CA LYS A 206 -19.94 1.44 8.70
C LYS A 206 -20.22 -0.02 8.37
N ASN A 207 -21.39 -0.50 8.79
CA ASN A 207 -21.89 -1.85 8.51
C ASN A 207 -20.92 -2.93 9.02
N SER A 208 -20.71 -3.00 10.34
CA SER A 208 -20.07 -4.16 10.95
C SER A 208 -21.02 -5.36 10.94
N TYR A 209 -20.46 -6.56 10.89
CA TYR A 209 -21.18 -7.83 10.90
C TYR A 209 -20.62 -8.70 12.02
N ASP A 210 -21.33 -8.76 13.14
CA ASP A 210 -21.09 -9.70 14.24
C ASP A 210 -21.52 -11.11 13.79
N VAL A 211 -20.54 -11.99 13.53
CA VAL A 211 -20.74 -13.32 12.92
C VAL A 211 -19.99 -14.43 13.66
N ASP A 212 -19.16 -14.08 14.63
CA ASP A 212 -18.46 -15.00 15.53
C ASP A 212 -18.02 -14.27 16.82
N ASP A 213 -17.26 -14.95 17.67
CA ASP A 213 -16.85 -14.40 18.97
C ASP A 213 -15.80 -13.27 18.87
N ASN A 214 -15.35 -12.89 17.67
CA ASN A 214 -14.38 -11.80 17.50
C ASN A 214 -15.06 -10.44 17.69
N HIS A 215 -14.34 -9.49 18.29
CA HIS A 215 -14.79 -8.10 18.39
C HIS A 215 -14.82 -7.42 17.01
N ASP A 216 -15.93 -6.72 16.71
CA ASP A 216 -16.15 -6.00 15.46
C ASP A 216 -16.06 -4.47 15.63
N ASP A 217 -14.99 -3.99 16.27
CA ASP A 217 -14.87 -2.59 16.64
C ASP A 217 -14.75 -1.68 15.40
N GLY A 218 -15.41 -0.52 15.42
CA GLY A 218 -15.20 0.49 14.37
C GLY A 218 -13.74 0.96 14.31
N PHE A 219 -13.12 1.16 15.47
CA PHE A 219 -11.71 1.48 15.63
C PHE A 219 -11.19 0.81 16.91
N GLN A 220 -10.19 -0.04 16.78
CA GLN A 220 -9.54 -0.71 17.89
C GLN A 220 -8.08 -0.27 18.01
N SER A 221 -7.62 -0.02 19.23
CA SER A 221 -6.21 0.25 19.51
C SER A 221 -5.80 -0.41 20.82
N TRP A 222 -4.66 -1.08 20.78
CA TRP A 222 -3.99 -1.63 21.94
C TRP A 222 -2.48 -1.54 21.74
N SER A 223 -1.76 -1.50 22.84
CA SER A 223 -0.30 -1.54 22.82
C SER A 223 0.20 -2.97 22.98
N VAL A 224 1.41 -3.25 22.49
CA VAL A 224 2.14 -4.48 22.81
C VAL A 224 3.51 -4.06 23.33
N GLY A 225 3.84 -4.49 24.54
CA GLY A 225 5.15 -4.27 25.14
C GLY A 225 5.87 -5.59 25.44
N PRO A 226 7.01 -5.54 26.14
CA PRO A 226 7.78 -6.73 26.50
C PRO A 226 7.00 -7.77 27.34
N GLY A 227 5.95 -7.35 28.04
CA GLY A 227 5.07 -8.21 28.84
C GLY A 227 3.81 -8.70 28.09
N GLY A 228 3.65 -8.37 26.81
CA GLY A 228 2.51 -8.75 25.99
C GLY A 228 1.54 -7.61 25.68
N VAL A 229 0.32 -7.99 25.29
CA VAL A 229 -0.77 -7.05 24.98
C VAL A 229 -1.10 -6.20 26.20
N GLY A 230 -1.28 -4.89 25.99
CA GLY A 230 -1.62 -3.91 27.03
C GLY A 230 -0.46 -3.46 27.90
N THR A 231 0.76 -4.01 27.73
CA THR A 231 1.93 -3.63 28.54
C THR A 231 2.81 -2.57 27.88
N GLY A 232 2.38 -1.99 26.76
CA GLY A 232 3.10 -0.96 26.03
C GLY A 232 2.38 0.38 26.05
N VAL A 233 2.74 1.27 25.11
CA VAL A 233 2.04 2.53 24.85
C VAL A 233 1.95 2.74 23.35
N VAL A 234 0.79 3.14 22.86
CA VAL A 234 0.62 3.73 21.52
C VAL A 234 0.53 5.25 21.71
N LYS A 235 1.34 6.02 20.99
CA LYS A 235 1.52 7.46 21.21
C LYS A 235 1.07 8.30 20.03
N ASN A 236 0.67 9.53 20.33
CA ASN A 236 0.42 10.59 19.34
C ASN A 236 -0.55 10.18 18.22
N ILE A 237 -1.69 9.59 18.63
CA ILE A 237 -2.79 9.24 17.73
C ILE A 237 -3.76 10.41 17.65
N ILE A 238 -4.08 10.81 16.43
CA ILE A 238 -5.04 11.89 16.11
C ILE A 238 -6.19 11.32 15.30
#